data_AF-A0A096PFB4-F1
#
_entry.id   AF-A0A096PFB4-F1
#
_cell.length_a   1.000
_cell.length_b   1.000
_cell.length_c   1.000
_cell.angle_alpha   90.00
_cell.angle_beta   90.00
_cell.angle_gamma   90.00
#
_symmetry.space_group_name_H-M   'P 1'
#
loop_
_entity.id
_entity.type
_entity.pdbx_description
1 polymer ?
#
loop_
_entity_poly.entity_id
_entity_poly.type
_entity_poly.pdbx_seq_one_letter_code
_entity_poly.pdbx_strand_id
1 'polypeptide(L)'
;MLFKTFLSAAITATSTLAAPLDARNVTSSSPPSSSYFTPSNTWQYSVRDGAITAASSLVEIYKSTGNGGKDQSALVTFTYPAAAKDKQCQLEFHLPANANPAGSKKIDVFSSIKPALGPTDGWAPGNQRNHHIGRLSVVFGGAATWDSAQRPSLAFKTPCKAPGTVEAFELVGVWDFDSINWDPSSKYGPRIVY
;
A
#
# COMPACT_ATOMS: atom_id res chain seq x y z
N MET A 1 -73.02 3.56 66.29
CA MET A 1 -71.73 3.22 66.93
C MET A 1 -70.81 2.70 65.82
N LEU A 2 -70.22 3.57 65.00
CA LEU A 2 -68.90 4.18 65.15
C LEU A 2 -67.78 3.16 65.43
N PHE A 3 -67.11 2.66 64.39
CA PHE A 3 -65.69 2.33 64.45
C PHE A 3 -65.01 2.57 63.09
N LYS A 4 -64.01 3.44 63.14
CA LYS A 4 -63.12 3.89 62.06
C LYS A 4 -62.06 2.83 61.81
N THR A 5 -61.65 2.62 60.56
CA THR A 5 -60.24 2.33 60.26
C THR A 5 -59.85 2.95 58.92
N PHE A 6 -58.93 3.91 58.97
CA PHE A 6 -58.28 4.51 57.81
C PHE A 6 -57.08 3.64 57.43
N LEU A 7 -56.95 3.26 56.17
CA LEU A 7 -55.71 2.70 55.62
C LEU A 7 -55.27 3.61 54.47
N SER A 8 -54.23 4.41 54.75
CA SER A 8 -53.55 5.24 53.75
C SER A 8 -52.46 4.39 53.09
N ALA A 9 -52.57 4.16 51.78
CA ALA A 9 -51.48 3.61 50.97
C ALA A 9 -50.80 4.78 50.24
N ALA A 10 -49.55 5.06 50.62
CA ALA A 10 -48.71 6.04 49.97
C ALA A 10 -48.17 5.48 48.63
N ILE A 11 -48.44 6.17 47.52
CA ILE A 11 -47.90 5.85 46.21
C ILE A 11 -46.57 6.60 46.08
N THR A 12 -45.45 5.89 46.20
CA THR A 12 -44.12 6.42 45.88
C THR A 12 -43.97 6.49 44.36
N ALA A 13 -44.09 7.69 43.79
CA ALA A 13 -43.76 7.94 42.39
C ALA A 13 -42.23 8.03 42.26
N THR A 14 -41.61 7.04 41.62
CA THR A 14 -40.19 7.09 41.24
C THR A 14 -40.05 7.92 39.98
N SER A 15 -39.65 9.19 40.14
CA SER A 15 -39.22 10.03 39.02
C SER A 15 -37.90 9.50 38.48
N THR A 16 -37.93 8.72 37.41
CA THR A 16 -36.73 8.42 36.62
C THR A 16 -36.36 9.68 35.85
N LEU A 17 -35.27 10.33 36.27
CA LEU A 17 -34.62 11.38 35.49
C LEU A 17 -34.06 10.69 34.22
N ALA A 18 -34.79 10.82 33.11
CA ALA A 18 -34.24 10.53 31.80
C ALA A 18 -33.11 11.56 31.56
N ALA A 19 -31.87 11.11 31.76
CA ALA A 19 -30.71 11.89 31.31
C ALA A 19 -30.83 12.09 29.79
N PRO A 20 -30.63 13.31 29.28
CA PRO A 20 -30.58 13.52 27.84
C PRO A 20 -29.45 12.65 27.28
N LEU A 21 -29.78 11.84 26.26
CA LEU A 21 -28.76 11.25 25.42
C LEU A 21 -28.04 12.42 24.72
N ASP A 22 -26.90 12.83 25.27
CA ASP A 22 -25.86 13.44 24.45
C ASP A 22 -25.55 12.43 23.35
N ALA A 23 -26.09 12.71 22.16
CA ALA A 23 -25.67 12.04 20.94
C ALA A 23 -24.16 12.23 20.87
N ARG A 24 -23.42 11.16 21.21
CA ARG A 24 -21.99 11.08 20.89
C ARG A 24 -21.93 11.25 19.40
N ASN A 25 -21.55 12.46 18.99
CA ASN A 25 -21.08 12.73 17.65
C ASN A 25 -19.80 11.89 17.54
N VAL A 26 -19.98 10.61 17.19
CA VAL A 26 -18.90 9.78 16.69
C VAL A 26 -18.56 10.42 15.36
N THR A 27 -17.75 11.47 15.41
CA THR A 27 -16.77 11.72 14.37
C THR A 27 -16.02 10.41 14.29
N SER A 28 -16.48 9.55 13.39
CA SER A 28 -15.67 8.50 12.82
C SER A 28 -14.46 9.26 12.33
N SER A 29 -13.40 9.25 13.14
CA SER A 29 -12.07 9.63 12.72
C SER A 29 -11.63 8.51 11.79
N SER A 30 -12.27 8.46 10.62
CA SER A 30 -11.64 7.91 9.44
C SER A 30 -10.26 8.55 9.42
N PRO A 31 -9.17 7.76 9.47
CA PRO A 31 -7.84 8.34 9.33
C PRO A 31 -7.87 9.27 8.12
N PRO A 32 -7.18 10.43 8.17
CA PRO A 32 -7.20 11.38 7.07
C PRO A 32 -7.00 10.61 5.78
N SER A 33 -7.94 10.71 4.84
CA SER A 33 -7.85 10.00 3.56
C SER A 33 -6.62 10.54 2.85
N SER A 34 -5.49 9.88 3.03
CA SER A 34 -4.24 10.21 2.35
C SER A 34 -4.52 10.15 0.85
N SER A 35 -4.23 11.24 0.15
CA SER A 35 -4.30 11.21 -1.30
C SER A 35 -3.13 10.36 -1.80
N TYR A 36 -3.27 9.75 -2.97
CA TYR A 36 -2.19 8.97 -3.55
C TYR A 36 -2.22 9.06 -5.07
N PHE A 37 -1.09 8.75 -5.68
CA PHE A 37 -0.98 8.52 -7.10
C PHE A 37 -0.31 7.17 -7.37
N THR A 38 -0.75 6.52 -8.43
CA THR A 38 -0.25 5.22 -8.90
C THR A 38 0.87 5.44 -9.94
N PRO A 39 1.63 4.38 -10.30
CA PRO A 39 2.60 4.47 -11.36
C PRO A 39 1.96 4.96 -12.67
N SER A 40 2.64 5.84 -13.40
CA SER A 40 2.28 6.20 -14.78
C SER A 40 2.58 5.06 -15.75
N ASN A 41 3.56 4.20 -15.42
CA ASN A 41 3.90 3.02 -16.18
C ASN A 41 4.28 1.88 -15.22
N THR A 42 3.84 0.67 -15.55
CA THR A 42 4.23 -0.56 -14.88
C THR A 42 4.61 -1.60 -15.92
N TRP A 43 5.75 -2.26 -15.73
CA TRP A 43 6.26 -3.29 -16.63
C TRP A 43 6.72 -4.51 -15.86
N GLN A 44 6.67 -5.66 -16.54
CA GLN A 44 7.25 -6.89 -16.05
C GLN A 44 8.69 -7.00 -16.56
N TYR A 45 9.64 -7.30 -15.67
CA TYR A 45 11.04 -7.55 -16.02
C TYR A 45 11.41 -9.01 -15.74
N SER A 46 11.97 -9.66 -16.75
CA SER A 46 12.50 -11.02 -16.67
C SER A 46 13.97 -10.99 -16.27
N VAL A 47 14.31 -11.60 -15.13
CA VAL A 47 15.70 -11.65 -14.63
C VAL A 47 16.59 -12.50 -15.52
N ARG A 48 16.02 -13.50 -16.21
CA ARG A 48 16.75 -14.47 -17.03
C ARG A 48 17.47 -13.84 -18.22
N ASP A 49 16.76 -12.98 -18.94
CA ASP A 49 17.14 -12.45 -20.25
C ASP A 49 17.10 -10.92 -20.30
N GLY A 50 16.60 -10.27 -19.24
CA GLY A 50 16.48 -8.82 -19.17
C GLY A 50 15.34 -8.25 -20.01
N ALA A 51 14.45 -9.10 -20.51
CA ALA A 51 13.30 -8.68 -21.30
C ALA A 51 12.32 -7.88 -20.43
N ILE A 52 11.74 -6.85 -21.03
CA ILE A 52 10.63 -6.07 -20.47
C ILE A 52 9.40 -6.38 -21.28
N THR A 53 8.31 -6.76 -20.62
CA THR A 53 7.03 -7.01 -21.26
C THR A 53 5.93 -6.13 -20.68
N ALA A 54 4.90 -5.90 -21.47
CA ALA A 54 3.69 -5.24 -21.00
C ALA A 54 3.06 -6.04 -19.86
N ALA A 55 2.59 -5.34 -18.84
CA ALA A 55 1.84 -5.91 -17.73
C ALA A 55 0.46 -5.24 -17.71
N SER A 56 -0.41 -5.58 -18.65
CA SER A 56 -1.69 -4.87 -18.84
C SER A 56 -2.79 -5.27 -17.86
N SER A 57 -2.71 -6.48 -17.30
CA SER A 57 -3.76 -7.04 -16.44
C SER A 57 -3.23 -7.79 -15.22
N LEU A 58 -1.94 -8.11 -15.20
CA LEU A 58 -1.29 -8.77 -14.09
C LEU A 58 0.19 -8.43 -14.10
N VAL A 59 0.70 -8.03 -12.95
CA VAL A 59 2.12 -7.93 -12.65
C VAL A 59 2.42 -8.96 -11.59
N GLU A 60 3.52 -9.69 -11.74
CA GLU A 60 3.96 -10.65 -10.75
C GLU A 60 5.41 -10.39 -10.34
N ILE A 61 5.63 -10.30 -9.04
CA ILE A 61 6.93 -10.47 -8.43
C ILE A 61 7.05 -11.96 -8.12
N TYR A 62 7.90 -12.67 -8.87
CA TYR A 62 8.05 -14.11 -8.77
C TYR A 62 9.51 -14.49 -8.59
N LYS A 63 9.79 -15.32 -7.58
CA LYS A 63 11.08 -15.99 -7.39
C LYS A 63 10.86 -17.44 -7.05
N SER A 64 11.69 -18.32 -7.62
CA SER A 64 11.71 -19.73 -7.25
C SER A 64 13.04 -20.36 -7.66
N THR A 65 13.72 -21.04 -6.74
CA THR A 65 14.96 -21.79 -7.06
C THR A 65 14.73 -22.92 -8.08
N GLY A 66 13.48 -23.38 -8.24
CA GLY A 66 13.09 -24.43 -9.18
C GLY A 66 12.60 -23.95 -10.55
N ASN A 67 12.58 -22.63 -10.84
CA ASN A 67 11.99 -22.11 -12.08
C ASN A 67 12.97 -21.99 -13.26
N GLY A 68 14.23 -22.40 -13.09
CA GLY A 68 15.27 -22.28 -14.12
C GLY A 68 15.68 -20.83 -14.41
N GLY A 69 15.70 -19.98 -13.39
CA GLY A 69 16.10 -18.57 -13.50
C GLY A 69 15.03 -17.64 -14.06
N LYS A 70 13.79 -18.12 -14.22
CA LYS A 70 12.64 -17.35 -14.74
C LYS A 70 12.03 -16.42 -13.68
N ASP A 71 12.87 -15.86 -12.82
CA ASP A 71 12.46 -14.88 -11.83
C ASP A 71 11.93 -13.62 -12.52
N GLN A 72 10.92 -13.03 -11.91
CA GLN A 72 10.21 -11.86 -12.41
C GLN A 72 10.21 -10.76 -11.36
N SER A 73 10.49 -9.53 -11.78
CA SER A 73 10.36 -8.33 -10.95
C SER A 73 9.50 -7.29 -11.66
N ALA A 74 9.02 -6.31 -10.91
CA ALA A 74 8.18 -5.25 -11.46
C ALA A 74 8.95 -3.94 -11.56
N LEU A 75 8.89 -3.29 -12.71
CA LEU A 75 9.42 -1.95 -12.93
C LEU A 75 8.27 -0.95 -12.92
N VAL A 76 8.33 0.02 -12.02
CA VAL A 76 7.29 1.04 -11.88
C VAL A 76 7.87 2.43 -12.02
N THR A 77 7.16 3.29 -12.74
CA THR A 77 7.53 4.69 -12.95
C THR A 77 6.43 5.57 -12.41
N PHE A 78 6.79 6.56 -11.60
CA PHE A 78 5.91 7.55 -11.03
C PHE A 78 6.21 8.92 -11.62
N THR A 79 5.16 9.68 -11.90
CA THR A 79 5.26 11.10 -12.26
C THR A 79 4.53 11.91 -11.20
N TYR A 80 5.23 12.83 -10.54
CA TYR A 80 4.66 13.62 -9.45
C TYR A 80 3.56 14.56 -9.98
N PRO A 81 2.31 14.48 -9.47
CA PRO A 81 1.24 15.35 -9.92
C PRO A 81 1.32 16.74 -9.27
N ALA A 82 0.64 17.72 -9.86
CA ALA A 82 0.51 19.06 -9.28
C ALA A 82 -0.09 19.04 -7.86
N ALA A 83 -0.99 18.09 -7.59
CA ALA A 83 -1.64 17.94 -6.28
C ALA A 83 -0.70 17.51 -5.15
N ALA A 84 0.45 16.91 -5.46
CA ALA A 84 1.45 16.50 -4.47
C ALA A 84 2.40 17.65 -4.08
N LYS A 85 2.29 18.82 -4.72
CA LYS A 85 3.14 19.97 -4.43
C LYS A 85 2.97 20.39 -2.95
N ASP A 86 4.10 20.65 -2.29
CA ASP A 86 4.18 21.09 -0.89
C ASP A 86 3.63 20.07 0.12
N LYS A 87 3.53 18.79 -0.25
CA LYS A 87 3.10 17.67 0.59
C LYS A 87 4.27 16.79 1.04
N GLN A 88 3.96 15.80 1.88
CA GLN A 88 4.93 14.79 2.33
C GLN A 88 4.61 13.45 1.65
N CYS A 89 5.53 12.96 0.85
CA CYS A 89 5.39 11.74 0.07
C CYS A 89 6.02 10.53 0.77
N GLN A 90 5.37 9.37 0.63
CA GLN A 90 5.90 8.07 1.04
C GLN A 90 5.45 6.99 0.03
N LEU A 91 6.34 6.07 -0.31
CA LEU A 91 6.02 4.90 -1.12
C LEU A 91 5.38 3.83 -0.23
N GLU A 92 4.22 3.35 -0.67
CA GLU A 92 3.49 2.24 -0.07
C GLU A 92 3.24 1.16 -1.12
N PHE A 93 2.97 -0.06 -0.66
CA PHE A 93 2.50 -1.16 -1.50
C PHE A 93 1.25 -1.76 -0.87
N HIS A 94 0.18 -1.93 -1.65
CA HIS A 94 -1.12 -2.38 -1.15
C HIS A 94 -1.60 -3.61 -1.87
N LEU A 95 -2.19 -4.55 -1.13
CA LEU A 95 -2.92 -5.68 -1.71
C LEU A 95 -4.37 -5.70 -1.25
N PRO A 96 -5.30 -6.25 -2.07
CA PRO A 96 -6.67 -6.46 -1.64
C PRO A 96 -6.77 -7.53 -0.55
N ALA A 97 -7.90 -7.57 0.15
CA ALA A 97 -8.14 -8.54 1.23
C ALA A 97 -8.19 -10.00 0.71
N ASN A 98 -8.58 -10.20 -0.55
CA ASN A 98 -8.60 -11.50 -1.21
C ASN A 98 -7.31 -11.82 -1.98
N ALA A 99 -6.22 -11.05 -1.78
CA ALA A 99 -4.94 -11.38 -2.37
C ALA A 99 -4.39 -12.71 -1.81
N ASN A 100 -3.61 -13.42 -2.63
CA ASN A 100 -3.04 -14.70 -2.24
C ASN A 100 -1.52 -14.78 -2.50
N PRO A 101 -0.69 -13.88 -1.92
CA PRO A 101 0.75 -13.98 -2.03
C PRO A 101 1.28 -15.24 -1.34
N ALA A 102 2.30 -15.85 -1.91
CA ALA A 102 2.90 -17.10 -1.44
C ALA A 102 4.41 -16.93 -1.17
N GLY A 103 4.98 -17.85 -0.38
CA GLY A 103 6.41 -17.80 -0.03
C GLY A 103 6.73 -16.77 1.05
N SER A 104 7.83 -16.04 0.86
CA SER A 104 8.34 -15.08 1.84
C SER A 104 7.37 -13.91 2.10
N LYS A 105 6.63 -13.48 1.08
CA LYS A 105 5.72 -12.31 1.09
C LYS A 105 6.49 -11.02 1.38
N LYS A 106 7.68 -10.89 0.80
CA LYS A 106 8.64 -9.82 1.09
C LYS A 106 9.13 -9.19 -0.21
N ILE A 107 9.13 -7.86 -0.28
CA ILE A 107 9.56 -7.11 -1.46
C ILE A 107 10.78 -6.28 -1.11
N ASP A 108 11.91 -6.51 -1.77
CA ASP A 108 12.99 -5.53 -1.81
C ASP A 108 12.67 -4.45 -2.85
N VAL A 109 12.81 -3.19 -2.44
CA VAL A 109 12.58 -2.02 -3.28
C VAL A 109 13.92 -1.40 -3.64
N PHE A 110 14.16 -1.21 -4.92
CA PHE A 110 15.34 -0.51 -5.44
C PHE A 110 14.89 0.73 -6.21
N SER A 111 15.60 1.85 -6.07
CA SER A 111 15.47 2.93 -7.06
C SER A 111 16.09 2.50 -8.39
N SER A 112 15.60 3.06 -9.49
CA SER A 112 16.13 2.81 -10.83
C SER A 112 16.96 3.99 -11.32
N ILE A 113 18.06 3.71 -12.04
CA ILE A 113 18.91 4.72 -12.69
C ILE A 113 18.11 5.42 -13.80
N LYS A 114 17.28 4.67 -14.52
CA LYS A 114 16.42 5.16 -15.60
C LYS A 114 15.06 4.45 -15.57
N PRO A 115 13.95 5.13 -15.92
CA PRO A 115 12.66 4.48 -16.10
C PRO A 115 12.68 3.55 -17.32
N ALA A 116 11.91 2.47 -17.25
CA ALA A 116 11.63 1.62 -18.41
C ALA A 116 10.63 2.31 -19.35
N LEU A 117 11.03 2.50 -20.61
CA LEU A 117 10.26 3.25 -21.60
C LEU A 117 9.24 2.39 -22.36
N GLY A 118 9.37 1.07 -22.30
CA GLY A 118 8.49 0.14 -23.00
C GLY A 118 9.06 -1.27 -23.08
N PRO A 119 8.33 -2.17 -23.76
CA PRO A 119 8.77 -3.54 -23.98
C PRO A 119 10.08 -3.60 -24.78
N THR A 120 10.94 -4.55 -24.43
CA THR A 120 12.20 -4.81 -25.13
C THR A 120 12.66 -6.24 -24.84
N ASP A 121 13.39 -6.85 -25.76
CA ASP A 121 13.97 -8.19 -25.56
C ASP A 121 15.18 -8.17 -24.63
N GLY A 122 15.70 -6.99 -24.28
CA GLY A 122 16.80 -6.84 -23.33
C GLY A 122 16.99 -5.39 -22.89
N TRP A 123 17.11 -5.16 -21.58
CA TRP A 123 17.38 -3.85 -21.01
C TRP A 123 18.85 -3.74 -20.61
N ALA A 124 19.62 -2.91 -21.33
CA ALA A 124 21.05 -2.75 -21.10
C ALA A 124 21.41 -1.35 -20.57
N PRO A 125 22.44 -1.23 -19.70
CA PRO A 125 23.16 -2.32 -19.03
C PRO A 125 22.40 -2.89 -17.81
N GLY A 126 21.95 -4.15 -17.89
CA GLY A 126 21.22 -4.83 -16.81
C GLY A 126 19.88 -4.17 -16.44
N ASN A 127 19.33 -4.54 -15.29
CA ASN A 127 18.02 -4.09 -14.79
C ASN A 127 17.94 -2.63 -14.31
N GLN A 128 18.97 -1.81 -14.59
CA GLN A 128 19.06 -0.41 -14.16
C GLN A 128 18.82 -0.19 -12.65
N ARG A 129 19.04 -1.18 -11.77
CA ARG A 129 18.95 -0.96 -10.32
C ARG A 129 20.02 0.01 -9.86
N ASN A 130 19.63 0.89 -8.94
CA ASN A 130 20.52 1.81 -8.26
C ASN A 130 20.62 1.47 -6.76
N HIS A 131 19.93 2.22 -5.90
CA HIS A 131 20.06 2.07 -4.45
C HIS A 131 18.97 1.16 -3.89
N HIS A 132 19.34 0.24 -3.00
CA HIS A 132 18.37 -0.49 -2.18
C HIS A 132 17.71 0.47 -1.19
N ILE A 133 16.41 0.65 -1.34
CA ILE A 133 15.59 1.54 -0.51
C ILE A 133 15.24 0.85 0.80
N GLY A 134 14.90 -0.43 0.74
CA GLY A 134 14.48 -1.20 1.89
C GLY A 134 13.71 -2.45 1.52
N ARG A 135 13.12 -3.09 2.54
CA ARG A 135 12.32 -4.29 2.43
C ARG A 135 10.93 -4.08 3.01
N LEU A 136 9.92 -4.48 2.25
CA LEU A 136 8.52 -4.49 2.64
C LEU A 136 8.05 -5.90 3.04
N SER A 137 7.20 -5.97 4.05
CA SER A 137 6.33 -7.10 4.38
C SER A 137 4.94 -6.84 3.86
N VAL A 138 4.44 -7.70 2.97
CA VAL A 138 3.07 -7.58 2.45
C VAL A 138 2.05 -7.84 3.56
N VAL A 139 0.99 -7.02 3.61
CA VAL A 139 -0.16 -7.18 4.49
C VAL A 139 -1.42 -7.36 3.65
N PHE A 140 -2.21 -8.39 3.97
CA PHE A 140 -3.47 -8.66 3.28
C PHE A 140 -4.49 -7.56 3.57
N GLY A 141 -5.13 -7.04 2.51
CA GLY A 141 -6.16 -6.01 2.65
C GLY A 141 -5.65 -4.64 3.13
N GLY A 142 -4.34 -4.38 3.04
CA GLY A 142 -3.77 -3.15 3.56
C GLY A 142 -2.40 -2.80 3.02
N ALA A 143 -1.78 -1.80 3.66
CA ALA A 143 -0.44 -1.33 3.36
C ALA A 143 0.61 -2.33 3.86
N ALA A 144 1.58 -2.65 3.01
CA ALA A 144 2.79 -3.33 3.41
C ALA A 144 3.58 -2.50 4.44
N THR A 145 4.29 -3.17 5.35
CA THR A 145 5.13 -2.52 6.37
C THR A 145 6.60 -2.59 5.99
N TRP A 146 7.36 -1.53 6.27
CA TRP A 146 8.81 -1.55 6.06
C TRP A 146 9.51 -2.33 7.19
N ASP A 147 10.14 -3.47 6.84
CA ASP A 147 10.97 -4.27 7.76
C ASP A 147 12.34 -3.63 7.98
N SER A 148 12.86 -3.02 6.91
CA SER A 148 14.12 -2.28 6.90
C SER A 148 14.05 -1.20 5.83
N ALA A 149 14.72 -0.07 6.06
CA ALA A 149 14.71 1.04 5.13
C ALA A 149 15.93 1.95 5.32
N GLN A 150 16.42 2.51 4.23
CA GLN A 150 17.54 3.46 4.20
C GLN A 150 17.01 4.90 4.19
N ARG A 151 17.70 5.82 4.86
CA ARG A 151 17.42 7.26 4.81
C ARG A 151 18.50 8.00 4.00
N PRO A 152 18.16 9.09 3.30
CA PRO A 152 16.80 9.55 2.99
C PRO A 152 16.18 8.75 1.84
N SER A 153 14.90 8.38 1.94
CA SER A 153 14.17 7.69 0.87
C SER A 153 12.64 7.79 1.05
N LEU A 154 11.90 7.38 0.01
CA LEU A 154 10.43 7.25 0.08
C LEU A 154 9.93 6.13 0.99
N ALA A 155 10.80 5.36 1.65
CA ALA A 155 10.36 4.48 2.73
C ALA A 155 9.83 5.25 3.95
N PHE A 156 10.17 6.54 4.06
CA PHE A 156 9.68 7.45 5.08
C PHE A 156 8.96 8.62 4.44
N LYS A 157 8.14 9.34 5.22
CA LYS A 157 7.59 10.62 4.80
C LYS A 157 8.73 11.61 4.54
N THR A 158 8.78 12.12 3.32
CA THR A 158 9.76 13.11 2.85
C THR A 158 9.05 14.18 2.03
N PRO A 159 9.59 15.39 1.87
CA PRO A 159 9.00 16.37 0.95
C PRO A 159 8.78 15.78 -0.44
N CYS A 160 7.57 15.92 -0.98
CA CYS A 160 7.29 15.51 -2.34
C CYS A 160 8.18 16.28 -3.34
N LYS A 161 8.58 15.62 -4.42
CA LYS A 161 9.32 16.26 -5.50
C LYS A 161 8.41 17.20 -6.30
N ALA A 162 9.04 18.10 -7.07
CA ALA A 162 8.33 19.04 -7.92
C ALA A 162 7.40 18.31 -8.92
N PRO A 163 6.23 18.88 -9.25
CA PRO A 163 5.34 18.32 -10.26
C PRO A 163 6.06 18.06 -11.60
N GLY A 164 5.75 16.95 -12.26
CA GLY A 164 6.40 16.50 -13.49
C GLY A 164 7.74 15.79 -13.27
N THR A 165 8.28 15.77 -12.05
CA THR A 165 9.45 14.95 -11.73
C THR A 165 9.10 13.47 -11.89
N VAL A 166 9.99 12.73 -12.53
CA VAL A 166 9.87 11.28 -12.73
C VAL A 166 10.78 10.54 -11.75
N GLU A 167 10.26 9.51 -11.12
CA GLU A 167 11.04 8.57 -10.30
C GLU A 167 10.61 7.13 -10.61
N ALA A 168 11.58 6.22 -10.69
CA ALA A 168 11.33 4.83 -11.03
C ALA A 168 11.93 3.89 -9.99
N PHE A 169 11.27 2.75 -9.82
CA PHE A 169 11.64 1.71 -8.87
C PHE A 169 11.53 0.33 -9.49
N GLU A 170 12.32 -0.59 -8.96
CA GLU A 170 12.14 -2.02 -9.16
C GLU A 170 11.71 -2.69 -7.85
N LEU A 171 10.68 -3.52 -7.94
CA LEU A 171 10.17 -4.34 -6.84
C LEU A 171 10.55 -5.79 -7.09
N VAL A 172 11.26 -6.38 -6.13
CA VAL A 172 11.92 -7.67 -6.28
C VAL A 172 11.52 -8.59 -5.14
N GLY A 173 11.17 -9.84 -5.46
CA GLY A 173 10.85 -10.83 -4.44
C GLY A 173 12.08 -11.13 -3.59
N VAL A 174 11.87 -11.69 -2.39
CA VAL A 174 12.97 -11.96 -1.46
C VAL A 174 13.00 -13.45 -1.10
N TRP A 175 14.22 -13.96 -0.92
CA TRP A 175 14.54 -15.37 -0.64
C TRP A 175 14.22 -16.32 -1.80
N ASP A 176 14.16 -17.62 -1.49
CA ASP A 176 14.14 -18.71 -2.45
C ASP A 176 12.82 -18.85 -3.18
N PHE A 177 11.70 -18.56 -2.51
CA PHE A 177 10.36 -18.58 -3.09
C PHE A 177 9.54 -17.38 -2.63
N ASP A 178 9.00 -16.65 -3.61
CA ASP A 178 8.06 -15.57 -3.38
C ASP A 178 7.17 -15.39 -4.61
N SER A 179 5.88 -15.16 -4.40
CA SER A 179 4.92 -14.82 -5.45
C SER A 179 3.96 -13.78 -4.92
N ILE A 180 4.01 -12.59 -5.50
CA ILE A 180 3.14 -11.46 -5.15
C ILE A 180 2.67 -10.85 -6.46
N ASN A 181 1.36 -10.77 -6.66
CA ASN A 181 0.78 -10.23 -7.88
C ASN A 181 -0.32 -9.22 -7.61
N TRP A 182 -0.53 -8.35 -8.58
CA TRP A 182 -1.63 -7.38 -8.59
C TRP A 182 -1.99 -7.00 -10.03
N ASP A 183 -3.19 -6.46 -10.20
CA ASP A 183 -3.62 -5.82 -11.44
C ASP A 183 -3.17 -4.35 -11.43
N PRO A 184 -2.29 -3.91 -12.34
CA PRO A 184 -1.80 -2.53 -12.39
C PRO A 184 -2.85 -1.50 -12.83
N SER A 185 -3.99 -1.93 -13.37
CA SER A 185 -5.15 -1.07 -13.66
C SER A 185 -6.05 -0.87 -12.44
N SER A 186 -5.84 -1.64 -11.37
CA SER A 186 -6.57 -1.52 -10.11
C SER A 186 -5.99 -0.43 -9.19
N LYS A 187 -6.64 -0.21 -8.03
CA LYS A 187 -6.15 0.71 -6.98
C LYS A 187 -5.07 0.09 -6.07
N TYR A 188 -4.58 -1.11 -6.41
CA TYR A 188 -3.61 -1.88 -5.62
C TYR A 188 -2.21 -1.87 -6.26
N GLY A 189 -1.24 -2.46 -5.58
CA GLY A 189 0.17 -2.42 -5.94
C GLY A 189 0.88 -1.21 -5.32
N PRO A 190 2.01 -0.79 -5.92
CA PRO A 190 2.77 0.34 -5.40
C PRO A 190 2.07 1.66 -5.66
N ARG A 191 2.17 2.59 -4.70
CA ARG A 191 1.62 3.94 -4.80
C ARG A 191 2.43 4.91 -3.97
N ILE A 192 2.39 6.19 -4.31
CA ILE A 192 2.96 7.24 -3.47
C ILE A 192 1.81 8.00 -2.80
N VAL A 193 1.76 7.94 -1.47
CA VAL A 193 0.79 8.69 -0.66
C VAL A 193 1.33 10.08 -0.35
N TYR A 194 0.46 11.08 -0.28
CA TYR A 194 0.78 12.48 -0.01
C TYR A 194 -0.35 13.26 0.69
#